data_AF-A0A7R9WXW7-F1
#
_entry.id   AF-A0A7R9WXW7-F1
#
_cell.length_a   1.000
_cell.length_b   1.000
_cell.length_c   1.000
_cell.angle_alpha   90.00
_cell.angle_beta   90.00
_cell.angle_gamma   90.00
#
_symmetry.space_group_name_H-M   'P 1'
#
loop_
_entity.id
_entity.type
_entity.pdbx_description
1 polymer ?
#
loop_
_entity_poly.entity_id
_entity_poly.type
_entity_poly.pdbx_seq_one_letter_code
_entity_poly.pdbx_strand_id
1 'polypeptide(L)'
;VDLASMSEPMRQLRLDAGLLLRETRELWLTTLVTAAVLALRHQPDDDEAILDRFQSLLETIAQRLQLDTCWKVRPMLDGKTIMAEVGIPRGPEVGEYNQEQVRWSLQYPSGTRDDAIQHLLAFKTSRQSSDSKSTSTGEEPKTKKMHL
;
A
#
# COMPACT_ATOMS: atom_id res chain seq x y z
N VAL A 1 -0.55 3.31 21.54
CA VAL A 1 -1.27 4.06 20.48
C VAL A 1 -2.51 3.27 20.16
N ASP A 2 -3.69 3.88 20.27
CA ASP A 2 -4.90 3.24 19.77
C ASP A 2 -4.91 3.35 18.24
N LEU A 3 -4.77 2.21 17.57
CA LEU A 3 -4.71 2.18 16.11
C LEU A 3 -6.04 2.56 15.45
N ALA A 4 -7.17 2.47 16.18
CA ALA A 4 -8.48 2.83 15.66
C ALA A 4 -8.70 4.35 15.58
N SER A 5 -7.95 5.15 16.36
CA SER A 5 -8.08 6.62 16.42
C SER A 5 -6.92 7.37 15.76
N MET A 6 -6.18 6.71 14.84
CA MET A 6 -5.08 7.35 14.11
C MET A 6 -5.57 8.53 13.24
N SER A 7 -4.79 9.59 13.17
CA SER A 7 -5.01 10.70 12.24
C SER A 7 -4.67 10.30 10.80
N GLU A 8 -5.17 11.05 9.81
CA GLU A 8 -4.88 10.79 8.39
C GLU A 8 -3.37 10.81 8.07
N PRO A 9 -2.57 11.80 8.55
CA PRO A 9 -1.12 11.77 8.32
C PRO A 9 -0.44 10.54 8.92
N MET A 10 -0.89 10.08 10.08
CA MET A 10 -0.36 8.88 10.72
C MET A 10 -0.73 7.61 9.96
N ARG A 11 -1.93 7.55 9.39
CA ARG A 11 -2.37 6.46 8.51
C ARG A 11 -1.51 6.40 7.24
N GLN A 12 -1.23 7.55 6.64
CA GLN A 12 -0.35 7.63 5.47
C GLN A 12 1.08 7.20 5.80
N LEU A 13 1.64 7.68 6.92
CA LEU A 13 2.95 7.24 7.41
C LEU A 13 3.01 5.73 7.62
N ARG A 14 1.95 5.14 8.20
CA ARG A 14 1.85 3.69 8.41
C ARG A 14 1.80 2.92 7.09
N LEU A 15 1.08 3.43 6.09
CA LEU A 15 1.04 2.86 4.75
C LEU A 15 2.44 2.86 4.12
N ASP A 16 3.11 4.01 4.10
CA ASP A 16 4.42 4.16 3.45
C ASP A 16 5.49 3.30 4.13
N ALA A 17 5.57 3.35 5.46
CA ALA A 17 6.46 2.48 6.23
C ALA A 17 6.12 0.99 6.03
N GLY A 18 4.83 0.66 6.02
CA GLY A 18 4.34 -0.70 5.83
C GLY A 18 4.73 -1.27 4.47
N LEU A 19 4.64 -0.49 3.39
CA LEU A 19 5.05 -0.91 2.05
C LEU A 19 6.56 -1.20 1.99
N LEU A 20 7.38 -0.30 2.54
CA LEU A 20 8.84 -0.50 2.61
C LEU A 20 9.22 -1.75 3.43
N LEU A 21 8.55 -1.98 4.55
CA LEU A 21 8.78 -3.15 5.40
C LEU A 21 8.31 -4.45 4.72
N ARG A 22 7.25 -4.40 3.90
CA ARG A 22 6.80 -5.55 3.11
C ARG A 22 7.74 -5.89 1.96
N GLU A 23 8.43 -4.90 1.40
CA GLU A 23 9.45 -5.09 0.38
C GLU A 23 10.74 -5.68 0.96
N THR A 24 11.21 -5.11 2.07
CA THR A 24 12.46 -5.53 2.75
C THR A 24 12.30 -6.79 3.61
N ARG A 25 11.10 -7.08 4.11
CA ARG A 25 10.77 -8.25 4.95
C ARG A 25 11.74 -8.39 6.12
N GLU A 26 12.21 -9.61 6.40
CA GLU A 26 13.16 -9.92 7.50
C GLU A 26 14.45 -9.08 7.44
N LEU A 27 14.79 -8.49 6.28
CA LEU A 27 15.98 -7.66 6.12
C LEU A 27 15.79 -6.23 6.64
N TRP A 28 14.59 -5.79 7.02
CA TRP A 28 14.35 -4.39 7.39
C TRP A 28 15.27 -3.88 8.51
N LEU A 29 15.51 -4.70 9.54
CA LEU A 29 16.38 -4.35 10.65
C LEU A 29 17.84 -4.30 10.19
N THR A 30 18.27 -5.26 9.37
CA THR A 30 19.61 -5.25 8.77
C THR A 30 19.83 -4.02 7.90
N THR A 31 18.84 -3.64 7.09
CA THR A 31 18.86 -2.42 6.27
C THR A 31 19.01 -1.18 7.16
N LEU A 32 18.24 -1.10 8.24
CA LEU A 32 18.28 0.03 9.16
C LEU A 32 19.62 0.13 9.91
N VAL A 33 20.14 -0.99 10.42
CA VAL A 33 21.46 -1.04 11.08
C VAL A 33 22.58 -0.68 10.11
N THR A 34 22.53 -1.19 8.88
CA THR A 34 23.52 -0.86 7.83
C THR A 34 23.49 0.63 7.53
N ALA A 35 22.31 1.24 7.40
CA ALA A 35 22.17 2.67 7.19
C ALA A 35 22.73 3.49 8.36
N ALA A 36 22.50 3.07 9.61
CA ALA A 36 23.05 3.75 10.79
C ALA A 36 24.58 3.68 10.82
N VAL A 37 25.17 2.50 10.59
CA VAL A 37 26.63 2.32 10.51
C VAL A 37 27.23 3.19 9.41
N LEU A 38 26.60 3.23 8.23
CA LEU A 38 27.06 4.09 7.14
C LEU A 38 26.97 5.59 7.50
N ALA A 39 25.93 6.01 8.20
CA ALA A 39 25.79 7.40 8.65
C ALA A 39 26.88 7.78 9.66
N LEU A 40 27.13 6.94 10.68
CA LEU A 40 28.20 7.16 11.67
C LEU A 40 29.57 7.29 11.00
N ARG A 41 29.85 6.48 9.98
CA ARG A 41 31.11 6.57 9.23
C ARG A 41 31.26 7.85 8.41
N HIS A 42 30.15 8.45 7.96
CA HIS A 42 30.19 9.68 7.16
C HIS A 42 30.14 10.95 8.01
N GLN A 43 29.56 10.87 9.22
CA GLN A 43 29.34 12.00 10.13
C GLN A 43 29.76 11.61 11.56
N PRO A 44 31.07 11.38 11.81
CA PRO A 44 31.55 10.86 13.09
C PRO A 44 31.36 11.83 14.27
N ASP A 45 31.16 13.12 14.01
CA ASP A 45 30.92 14.12 15.05
C ASP A 45 29.44 14.14 15.51
N ASP A 46 28.55 13.40 14.84
CA ASP A 46 27.09 13.39 15.08
C ASP A 46 26.57 12.04 15.64
N ASP A 47 27.44 11.24 16.27
CA ASP A 47 27.13 9.88 16.73
C ASP A 47 25.83 9.80 17.56
N GLU A 48 25.68 10.67 18.57
CA GLU A 48 24.51 10.69 19.45
C GLU A 48 23.23 10.98 18.66
N ALA A 49 23.25 11.99 17.79
CA ALA A 49 22.10 12.36 16.98
C ALA A 49 21.70 11.26 15.98
N ILE A 50 22.67 10.49 15.46
CA ILE A 50 22.41 9.36 14.56
C ILE A 50 21.77 8.21 15.33
N LEU A 51 22.31 7.88 16.51
CA LEU A 51 21.79 6.82 17.36
C LEU A 51 20.37 7.13 17.86
N ASP A 52 20.10 8.39 18.25
CA ASP A 52 18.77 8.84 18.63
C ASP A 52 17.76 8.70 17.49
N ARG A 53 18.13 9.09 16.28
CA ARG A 53 17.28 8.92 15.09
C ARG A 53 17.00 7.45 14.80
N PHE A 54 18.03 6.60 14.90
CA PHE A 54 17.89 5.15 14.72
C PHE A 54 16.93 4.55 15.75
N GLN A 55 17.14 4.86 17.03
CA GLN A 55 16.30 4.36 18.11
C GLN A 55 14.86 4.85 17.98
N SER A 56 14.66 6.13 17.70
CA SER A 56 13.33 6.73 17.48
C SER A 56 12.58 6.08 16.31
N LEU A 57 13.29 5.77 15.21
CA LEU A 57 12.69 5.08 14.07
C LEU A 57 12.33 3.62 14.40
N LEU A 58 13.21 2.92 15.13
CA LEU A 58 12.96 1.56 15.59
C LEU A 58 11.72 1.49 16.50
N GLU A 59 11.63 2.36 17.50
CA GLU A 59 10.48 2.48 18.39
C GLU A 59 9.20 2.86 17.63
N THR A 60 9.32 3.77 16.66
CA THR A 60 8.18 4.17 15.83
C THR A 60 7.64 2.99 15.01
N ILE A 61 8.49 2.23 14.34
CA ILE A 61 8.09 1.07 13.53
C ILE A 61 7.49 -0.03 14.41
N ALA A 62 8.20 -0.42 15.47
CA ALA A 62 7.83 -1.59 16.27
C ALA A 62 6.68 -1.31 17.24
N GLN A 63 6.69 -0.16 17.92
CA GLN A 63 5.76 0.11 19.02
C GLN A 63 4.60 1.02 18.61
N ARG A 64 4.88 2.08 17.86
CA ARG A 64 3.84 3.07 17.50
C ARG A 64 3.01 2.64 16.30
N LEU A 65 3.66 2.12 15.26
CA LEU A 65 3.01 1.67 14.02
C LEU A 65 2.69 0.17 14.04
N GLN A 66 3.36 -0.62 14.88
CA GLN A 66 3.20 -2.08 14.99
C GLN A 66 3.37 -2.77 13.62
N LEU A 67 4.50 -2.52 12.98
CA LEU A 67 4.81 -3.00 11.63
C LEU A 67 6.00 -3.96 11.55
N ASP A 68 6.62 -4.30 12.68
CA ASP A 68 7.81 -5.16 12.80
C ASP A 68 7.63 -6.59 12.25
N THR A 69 6.39 -7.00 11.97
CA THR A 69 6.09 -8.27 11.28
C THR A 69 5.06 -8.12 10.16
N CYS A 70 4.84 -6.92 9.63
CA CYS A 70 3.71 -6.62 8.75
C CYS A 70 3.68 -7.47 7.46
N TRP A 71 4.83 -7.97 6.97
CA TRP A 71 4.92 -8.84 5.80
C TRP A 71 4.42 -10.27 6.03
N LYS A 72 4.33 -10.71 7.29
CA LYS A 72 3.81 -12.04 7.67
C LYS A 72 2.29 -12.07 7.69
N VAL A 73 1.66 -10.90 7.81
CA VAL A 73 0.20 -10.76 7.85
C VAL A 73 -0.37 -11.16 6.48
N ARG A 74 -1.26 -12.16 6.51
CA ARG A 74 -2.00 -12.62 5.33
C ARG A 74 -3.17 -11.66 5.06
N PRO A 75 -3.48 -11.38 3.79
CA PRO A 75 -4.67 -10.63 3.45
C PRO A 75 -5.95 -11.34 3.96
N MET A 76 -6.95 -10.56 4.35
CA MET A 76 -8.17 -11.04 5.05
C MET A 76 -9.10 -11.81 4.12
N LEU A 77 -9.14 -11.40 2.86
CA LEU A 77 -9.90 -11.99 1.76
C LEU A 77 -8.92 -12.77 0.87
N ASP A 78 -9.23 -14.04 0.63
CA ASP A 78 -8.54 -14.83 -0.38
C ASP A 78 -9.06 -14.51 -1.79
N GLY A 79 -8.36 -15.00 -2.82
CA GLY A 79 -8.76 -14.72 -4.21
C GLY A 79 -10.17 -15.21 -4.56
N LYS A 80 -10.62 -16.31 -3.94
CA LYS A 80 -11.98 -16.83 -4.13
C LYS A 80 -13.03 -15.89 -3.56
N THR A 81 -12.80 -15.39 -2.35
CA THR A 81 -13.67 -14.42 -1.69
C THR A 81 -13.71 -13.11 -2.48
N ILE A 82 -12.55 -12.60 -2.92
CA ILE A 82 -12.50 -11.37 -3.74
C ILE A 82 -13.34 -11.52 -5.01
N MET A 83 -13.20 -12.63 -5.75
CA MET A 83 -14.00 -12.86 -6.95
C MET A 83 -15.51 -12.90 -6.66
N ALA A 84 -15.92 -13.57 -5.57
CA ALA A 84 -17.33 -13.73 -5.21
C ALA A 84 -17.97 -12.43 -4.71
N GLU A 85 -17.35 -11.76 -3.75
CA GLU A 85 -17.91 -10.59 -3.07
C GLU A 85 -17.77 -9.32 -3.92
N VAL A 86 -16.64 -9.15 -4.62
CA VAL A 86 -16.38 -7.97 -5.45
C VAL A 86 -16.92 -8.14 -6.87
N GLY A 87 -17.21 -9.39 -7.29
CA GLY A 87 -17.75 -9.71 -8.61
C GLY A 87 -16.77 -9.38 -9.74
N ILE A 88 -15.51 -9.78 -9.58
CA ILE A 88 -14.45 -9.64 -10.60
C ILE A 88 -14.11 -11.00 -11.23
N PRO A 89 -13.74 -11.05 -12.52
CA PRO A 89 -13.40 -12.30 -13.18
C PRO A 89 -12.11 -12.90 -12.62
N ARG A 90 -11.95 -14.22 -12.82
CA ARG A 90 -10.69 -14.90 -12.52
C ARG A 90 -9.59 -14.37 -13.46
N GLY A 91 -8.49 -13.91 -12.91
CA GLY A 91 -7.35 -13.45 -13.70
C GLY A 91 -6.33 -12.62 -12.91
N PRO A 92 -5.39 -11.97 -13.60
CA PRO A 92 -4.38 -11.10 -13.00
C PRO A 92 -4.97 -9.97 -12.16
N GLU A 93 -6.16 -9.49 -12.51
CA GLU A 93 -6.90 -8.45 -11.79
C GLU A 93 -7.09 -8.81 -10.30
N VAL A 94 -7.32 -10.08 -9.96
CA VAL A 94 -7.43 -10.53 -8.56
C VAL A 94 -6.17 -10.18 -7.75
N GLY A 95 -5.00 -10.18 -8.39
CA GLY A 95 -3.74 -9.77 -7.77
C GLY A 95 -3.69 -8.29 -7.43
N GLU A 96 -4.29 -7.43 -8.25
CA GLU A 96 -4.36 -5.98 -8.01
C GLU A 96 -5.30 -5.68 -6.83
N TYR A 97 -6.46 -6.33 -6.76
CA TYR A 97 -7.37 -6.19 -5.61
C TYR A 97 -6.73 -6.74 -4.32
N ASN A 98 -5.93 -7.79 -4.43
CA ASN A 98 -5.20 -8.30 -3.29
C ASN A 98 -4.13 -7.30 -2.79
N GLN A 99 -3.41 -6.64 -3.72
CA GLN A 99 -2.48 -5.56 -3.39
C GLN A 99 -3.21 -4.37 -2.76
N GLU A 100 -4.36 -3.99 -3.30
CA GLU A 100 -5.17 -2.90 -2.77
C GLU A 100 -5.67 -3.19 -1.34
N GLN A 101 -6.17 -4.40 -1.09
CA GLN A 101 -6.50 -4.85 0.26
C GLN A 101 -5.32 -4.75 1.22
N VAL A 102 -4.11 -5.11 0.78
CA VAL A 102 -2.90 -4.99 1.61
C VAL A 102 -2.65 -3.53 1.96
N ARG A 103 -2.71 -2.62 0.97
CA ARG A 103 -2.56 -1.16 1.20
C ARG A 103 -3.59 -0.66 2.20
N TRP A 104 -4.86 -1.01 1.99
CA TRP A 104 -5.95 -0.64 2.88
C TRP A 104 -5.73 -1.16 4.30
N SER A 105 -5.35 -2.43 4.48
CA SER A 105 -5.10 -3.01 5.80
C SER A 105 -3.91 -2.37 6.54
N LEU A 106 -2.94 -1.83 5.79
CA LEU A 106 -1.85 -1.04 6.37
C LEU A 106 -2.36 0.31 6.87
N GLN A 107 -3.35 0.89 6.22
CA GLN A 107 -3.93 2.17 6.58
C GLN A 107 -4.99 2.05 7.69
N TYR A 108 -5.75 0.95 7.71
CA TYR A 108 -6.84 0.65 8.63
C TYR A 108 -6.60 -0.71 9.32
N PRO A 109 -5.62 -0.80 10.25
CA PRO A 109 -5.23 -2.08 10.86
C PRO A 109 -6.33 -2.72 11.73
N SER A 110 -7.32 -1.95 12.18
CA SER A 110 -8.48 -2.45 12.94
C SER A 110 -9.70 -2.73 12.05
N GLY A 111 -9.56 -2.58 10.73
CA GLY A 111 -10.65 -2.81 9.78
C GLY A 111 -11.10 -4.27 9.79
N THR A 112 -12.40 -4.47 9.61
CA THR A 112 -13.01 -5.81 9.57
C THR A 112 -12.99 -6.40 8.16
N ARG A 113 -13.38 -7.67 8.06
CA ARG A 113 -13.60 -8.33 6.77
C ARG A 113 -14.63 -7.58 5.92
N ASP A 114 -15.72 -7.11 6.53
CA ASP A 114 -16.79 -6.40 5.83
C ASP A 114 -16.30 -5.02 5.35
N ASP A 115 -15.51 -4.31 6.15
CA ASP A 115 -14.89 -3.04 5.74
C ASP A 115 -13.95 -3.25 4.55
N ALA A 116 -13.19 -4.36 4.52
CA ALA A 116 -12.33 -4.70 3.40
C ALA A 116 -13.13 -4.93 2.11
N ILE A 117 -14.27 -5.63 2.20
CA ILE A 117 -15.18 -5.85 1.06
C ILE A 117 -15.73 -4.51 0.55
N GLN A 118 -16.22 -3.66 1.45
CA GLN A 118 -16.72 -2.33 1.09
C GLN A 118 -15.65 -1.47 0.41
N HIS A 119 -14.42 -1.49 0.92
CA HIS A 119 -13.28 -0.81 0.30
C HIS A 119 -13.02 -1.30 -1.12
N LEU A 120 -12.96 -2.62 -1.34
CA LEU A 120 -12.70 -3.18 -2.66
C LEU A 120 -13.85 -2.92 -3.66
N LEU A 121 -15.10 -2.86 -3.21
CA LEU A 121 -16.24 -2.45 -4.04
C LEU A 121 -16.15 -0.97 -4.46
N ALA A 122 -15.75 -0.08 -3.54
CA ALA A 122 -15.50 1.32 -3.84
C ALA A 122 -14.34 1.48 -4.83
N PHE A 123 -13.26 0.70 -4.65
CA PHE A 123 -12.11 0.67 -5.55
C PHE A 123 -12.48 0.18 -6.97
N LYS A 124 -13.33 -0.84 -7.09
CA LYS A 124 -13.86 -1.28 -8.40
C LYS A 124 -14.61 -0.15 -9.10
N THR A 125 -15.47 0.55 -8.35
CA THR A 125 -16.30 1.63 -8.89
C THR A 125 -15.44 2.80 -9.40
N SER A 126 -14.38 3.17 -8.66
CA SER A 126 -13.48 4.25 -9.09
C SER A 126 -12.73 3.90 -10.38
N ARG A 127 -12.32 2.63 -10.57
CA ARG A 127 -11.66 2.15 -11.80
C ARG A 127 -12.58 2.16 -13.03
N GLN A 128 -13.83 1.74 -12.89
CA GLN A 128 -14.78 1.77 -14.01
C GLN A 128 -15.06 3.20 -14.49
N SER A 129 -15.00 4.17 -13.57
CA SER A 129 -15.15 5.59 -13.90
C SER A 129 -13.95 6.17 -14.67
N SER A 130 -12.74 5.66 -14.44
CA SER A 130 -11.54 6.07 -15.20
C SER A 130 -11.49 5.44 -16.59
N ASP A 131 -11.90 4.17 -16.71
CA ASP A 131 -11.87 3.45 -17.99
C ASP A 131 -12.90 4.04 -18.98
N SER A 132 -14.09 4.43 -18.49
CA SER A 132 -15.16 5.02 -19.31
C SER A 132 -14.81 6.40 -19.89
N LYS A 133 -13.84 7.13 -19.29
CA LYS A 133 -13.36 8.43 -19.81
C LYS A 133 -12.31 8.29 -20.91
N SER A 134 -11.67 7.12 -21.04
CA SER A 134 -10.62 6.90 -22.04
C SER A 134 -11.13 6.55 -23.44
N THR A 135 -12.43 6.21 -23.58
CA THR A 135 -13.01 5.74 -24.84
C THR A 135 -13.77 6.83 -25.63
N SER A 136 -13.78 8.10 -25.21
CA SER A 136 -14.61 9.16 -25.85
C SER A 136 -13.87 10.17 -26.74
N THR A 137 -12.65 9.87 -27.21
CA THR A 137 -11.94 10.76 -28.16
C THR A 137 -11.39 9.97 -29.34
N GLY A 138 -12.16 9.94 -30.45
CA GLY A 138 -11.63 9.52 -31.75
C GLY A 138 -12.63 8.79 -32.67
N GLU A 139 -13.71 9.45 -33.08
CA GLU A 139 -14.41 9.07 -34.33
C GLU A 139 -14.27 10.23 -35.33
N GLU A 140 -13.26 10.13 -36.21
CA GLU A 140 -13.17 10.93 -37.43
C GLU A 140 -14.16 10.41 -38.49
N PRO A 141 -14.94 11.30 -39.15
CA PRO A 141 -15.87 10.88 -40.20
C PRO A 141 -15.11 10.55 -41.50
N LYS A 142 -15.25 9.30 -41.97
CA LYS A 142 -14.74 8.84 -43.27
C LYS A 142 -15.46 9.56 -44.41
N THR A 143 -14.77 10.45 -45.11
CA THR A 143 -15.25 11.09 -46.33
C THR A 143 -15.24 10.10 -47.51
N LYS A 144 -16.40 10.01 -48.17
CA LYS A 144 -16.69 9.14 -49.30
C LYS A 144 -16.07 9.73 -50.58
N LYS A 145 -15.07 9.07 -51.18
CA LYS A 145 -14.54 9.48 -52.50
C LYS A 145 -15.55 9.12 -53.59
N MET A 146 -15.99 10.14 -54.32
CA MET A 146 -16.81 10.01 -55.53
C MET A 146 -15.87 9.90 -56.73
N HIS A 147 -15.97 8.82 -57.52
CA HIS A 147 -15.27 8.70 -58.80
C HIS A 147 -16.04 9.51 -59.86
N LEU A 148 -15.30 10.31 -60.62
CA LEU A 148 -15.69 10.89 -61.91
C LEU A 148 -14.75 10.28 -62.96
#